data_AF-A0A2H6MWJ8-F1
#
_entry.id   AF-A0A2H6MWJ8-F1
#
_cell.length_a   1.000
_cell.length_b   1.000
_cell.length_c   1.000
_cell.angle_alpha   90.00
_cell.angle_beta   90.00
_cell.angle_gamma   90.00
#
_symmetry.space_group_name_H-M   'P 1'
#
loop_
_entity.id
_entity.type
_entity.pdbx_description
1 polymer ?
#
loop_
_entity_poly.entity_id
_entity_poly.type
_entity_poly.pdbx_seq_one_letter_code
_entity_poly.pdbx_strand_id
1 'polypeptide(L)'
;NHERERNKEKKKKKKKKSEKEKEKHLDEEERRKRKEEKKRKREKEHCDTEGEMDDFDPGKKVEVDPPSDRPVRACRTQPTENESTPIQQLLEHFLRQLQRKDPHGFFAFPVTDAIAPGYSMIIKHPMDFATMKEKIAANEYKSVT
;
A
#
# COMPACT_ATOMS: atom_id res chain seq x y z
N ASN A 1 12.20 54.67 -27.48
CA ASN A 1 11.06 53.93 -26.87
C ASN A 1 11.52 52.57 -26.32
N HIS A 2 12.54 52.55 -25.45
CA HIS A 2 13.25 51.32 -25.03
C HIS A 2 12.81 50.81 -23.64
N GLU A 3 12.20 51.69 -22.86
CA GLU A 3 11.69 51.38 -21.52
C GLU A 3 10.36 50.61 -21.56
N ARG A 4 9.50 50.94 -22.54
CA ARG A 4 8.22 50.25 -22.77
C ARG A 4 8.41 48.79 -23.20
N GLU A 5 9.42 48.50 -24.01
CA GLU A 5 9.82 47.14 -24.41
C GLU A 5 10.29 46.30 -23.21
N ARG A 6 11.20 46.84 -22.40
CA ARG A 6 11.68 46.17 -21.18
C ARG A 6 10.55 45.87 -20.19
N ASN A 7 9.58 46.76 -20.06
CA ASN A 7 8.45 46.55 -19.15
C ASN A 7 7.49 45.45 -19.65
N LYS A 8 7.26 45.36 -20.96
CA LYS A 8 6.50 44.26 -21.58
C LYS A 8 7.19 42.90 -21.39
N GLU A 9 8.51 42.84 -21.55
CA GLU A 9 9.28 41.61 -21.38
C GLU A 9 9.23 41.10 -19.93
N LYS A 10 9.37 42.00 -18.94
CA LYS A 10 9.22 41.67 -17.52
C LYS A 10 7.83 41.12 -17.19
N LYS A 11 6.76 41.71 -17.77
CA LYS A 11 5.38 41.23 -17.60
C LYS A 11 5.16 39.85 -18.21
N LYS A 12 5.74 39.57 -19.39
CA LYS A 12 5.66 38.26 -20.06
C LYS A 12 6.41 37.17 -19.26
N LYS A 13 7.59 37.48 -18.71
CA LYS A 13 8.35 36.56 -17.85
C LYS A 13 7.59 36.23 -16.55
N LYS A 14 6.96 37.23 -15.91
CA LYS A 14 6.15 37.02 -14.70
C LYS A 14 4.92 36.12 -14.97
N LYS A 15 4.22 36.34 -16.10
CA LYS A 15 3.08 35.49 -16.50
C LYS A 15 3.51 34.03 -16.76
N LYS A 16 4.61 33.83 -17.49
CA LYS A 16 5.15 32.48 -17.76
C LYS A 16 5.57 31.76 -16.48
N LYS A 17 6.11 32.48 -15.49
CA LYS A 17 6.45 31.90 -14.18
C LYS A 17 5.19 31.46 -13.42
N SER A 18 4.14 32.29 -13.39
CA SER A 18 2.90 31.90 -12.70
C SER A 18 2.17 30.74 -13.37
N GLU A 19 2.20 30.64 -14.70
CA GLU A 19 1.62 29.50 -15.42
C GLU A 19 2.37 28.20 -15.10
N LYS A 20 3.71 28.25 -15.07
CA LYS A 20 4.54 27.08 -14.70
C LYS A 20 4.32 26.62 -13.25
N GLU A 21 4.04 27.53 -12.33
CA GLU A 21 3.74 27.18 -10.93
C GLU A 21 2.34 26.56 -10.79
N LYS A 22 1.34 27.06 -11.55
CA LYS A 22 0.00 26.46 -11.59
C LYS A 22 0.02 25.04 -12.17
N GLU A 23 0.77 24.81 -13.24
CA GLU A 23 0.91 23.50 -13.88
C GLU A 23 1.53 22.47 -12.93
N LYS A 24 2.56 22.86 -12.16
CA LYS A 24 3.15 21.99 -11.13
C LYS A 24 2.18 21.63 -10.01
N HIS A 25 1.35 22.58 -9.59
CA HIS A 25 0.37 22.32 -8.53
C HIS A 25 -0.72 21.34 -9.01
N LEU A 26 -1.14 21.45 -10.27
CA LEU A 26 -2.13 20.54 -10.86
C LEU A 26 -1.59 19.11 -10.98
N ASP A 27 -0.33 18.94 -11.41
CA ASP A 27 0.32 17.61 -11.48
C ASP A 27 0.44 16.95 -10.09
N GLU A 28 0.75 17.72 -9.05
CA GLU A 28 0.85 17.19 -7.69
C GLU A 28 -0.52 16.81 -7.11
N GLU A 29 -1.58 17.56 -7.43
CA GLU A 29 -2.96 17.25 -7.01
C GLU A 29 -3.51 16.00 -7.71
N GLU A 30 -3.28 15.86 -9.02
CA GLU A 30 -3.59 14.64 -9.81
C GLU A 30 -2.90 13.41 -9.21
N ARG A 31 -1.61 13.54 -8.88
CA ARG A 31 -0.85 12.44 -8.28
C ARG A 31 -1.37 12.03 -6.89
N ARG A 32 -1.88 12.99 -6.11
CA ARG A 32 -2.53 12.73 -4.81
C ARG A 32 -3.87 12.02 -4.98
N LYS A 33 -4.72 12.48 -5.91
CA LYS A 33 -6.02 11.85 -6.21
C LYS A 33 -5.86 10.41 -6.68
N ARG A 34 -4.91 10.14 -7.58
CA ARG A 34 -4.64 8.77 -8.07
C ARG A 34 -4.14 7.83 -6.97
N LYS A 35 -3.40 8.35 -5.98
CA LYS A 35 -2.93 7.57 -4.82
C LYS A 35 -4.08 7.26 -3.85
N GLU A 36 -4.98 8.20 -3.65
CA GLU A 36 -6.18 8.05 -2.81
C GLU A 36 -7.18 7.05 -3.42
N GLU A 37 -7.43 7.13 -4.73
CA GLU A 37 -8.31 6.21 -5.44
C GLU A 37 -7.78 4.76 -5.41
N LYS A 38 -6.45 4.58 -5.59
CA LYS A 38 -5.81 3.26 -5.46
C LYS A 38 -5.91 2.69 -4.05
N LYS A 39 -5.88 3.55 -3.01
CA LYS A 39 -6.07 3.13 -1.62
C LYS A 39 -7.52 2.69 -1.38
N ARG A 40 -8.51 3.48 -1.84
CA ARG A 40 -9.94 3.16 -1.72
C ARG A 40 -10.32 1.87 -2.46
N LYS A 41 -9.75 1.62 -3.64
CA LYS A 41 -9.99 0.37 -4.38
C LYS A 41 -9.47 -0.85 -3.61
N ARG A 42 -8.30 -0.74 -2.96
CA ARG A 42 -7.72 -1.80 -2.12
C ARG A 42 -8.51 -2.04 -0.83
N GLU A 43 -9.10 -1.00 -0.25
CA GLU A 43 -10.00 -1.13 0.91
C GLU A 43 -11.35 -1.75 0.51
N LYS A 44 -11.86 -1.46 -0.69
CA LYS A 44 -13.13 -2.03 -1.19
C LYS A 44 -13.04 -3.53 -1.49
N GLU A 45 -11.90 -4.01 -2.00
CA GLU A 45 -11.70 -5.46 -2.26
C GLU A 45 -11.40 -6.29 -0.99
N HIS A 46 -11.29 -5.66 0.18
CA HIS A 46 -11.11 -6.34 1.47
C HIS A 46 -12.44 -6.54 2.24
N CYS A 47 -13.60 -6.18 1.67
CA CYS A 47 -14.88 -6.19 2.38
C CYS A 47 -15.89 -7.26 1.90
N ASP A 48 -15.55 -8.08 0.91
CA ASP A 48 -16.51 -9.05 0.31
C ASP A 48 -16.28 -10.51 0.73
N THR A 49 -15.47 -10.75 1.76
CA THR A 49 -15.41 -12.06 2.41
C THR A 49 -15.33 -11.84 3.92
N GLU A 50 -16.13 -12.59 4.67
CA GLU A 50 -16.26 -12.61 6.15
C GLU A 50 -17.29 -11.63 6.77
N GLY A 51 -18.49 -12.13 7.10
CA GLY A 51 -19.09 -11.88 8.42
C GLY A 51 -20.40 -11.07 8.51
N GLU A 52 -21.52 -11.79 8.62
CA GLU A 52 -22.71 -11.38 9.38
C GLU A 52 -22.30 -10.78 10.75
N MET A 53 -22.76 -9.56 11.07
CA MET A 53 -23.07 -9.19 12.46
C MET A 53 -24.00 -7.96 12.52
N ASP A 54 -25.23 -8.25 12.95
CA ASP A 54 -26.14 -7.49 13.82
C ASP A 54 -26.05 -5.94 13.88
N ASP A 55 -27.15 -5.32 13.44
CA ASP A 55 -27.56 -3.93 13.65
C ASP A 55 -27.46 -3.51 15.12
N PHE A 56 -26.66 -2.50 15.45
CA PHE A 56 -26.73 -1.83 16.75
C PHE A 56 -26.99 -0.32 16.60
N ASP A 57 -28.28 0.03 16.72
CA ASP A 57 -28.84 1.38 16.77
C ASP A 57 -28.62 2.00 18.16
N PRO A 58 -27.87 3.12 18.29
CA PRO A 58 -27.60 3.73 19.58
C PRO A 58 -28.70 4.74 19.92
N GLY A 59 -29.86 4.28 20.40
CA GLY A 59 -30.89 5.25 20.75
C GLY A 59 -32.21 4.73 21.31
N LYS A 60 -32.23 4.04 22.46
CA LYS A 60 -33.38 4.01 23.38
C LYS A 60 -32.95 3.56 24.78
N LYS A 61 -33.67 4.06 25.79
CA LYS A 61 -33.25 4.25 27.20
C LYS A 61 -34.06 3.35 28.13
N VAL A 62 -33.51 3.12 29.35
CA VAL A 62 -34.21 2.74 30.62
C VAL A 62 -34.61 1.25 30.68
N GLU A 63 -34.24 0.44 31.68
CA GLU A 63 -34.45 0.56 33.13
C GLU A 63 -33.47 -0.32 33.95
N VAL A 64 -33.36 -0.07 35.26
CA VAL A 64 -32.33 -0.51 36.23
C VAL A 64 -32.80 -1.69 37.11
N ASP A 65 -31.94 -2.68 37.41
CA ASP A 65 -31.64 -3.31 38.74
C ASP A 65 -30.62 -4.51 38.60
N PRO A 66 -29.98 -5.07 39.66
CA PRO A 66 -28.77 -4.63 40.38
C PRO A 66 -27.56 -5.63 40.21
N PRO A 67 -26.38 -5.43 40.84
CA PRO A 67 -25.09 -5.96 40.36
C PRO A 67 -24.77 -7.37 40.90
N SER A 68 -24.11 -8.19 40.08
CA SER A 68 -23.43 -9.41 40.53
C SER A 68 -21.95 -9.36 40.18
N ASP A 69 -21.15 -9.29 41.25
CA ASP A 69 -19.72 -9.59 41.34
C ASP A 69 -19.24 -10.60 40.29
N ARG A 70 -18.28 -10.20 39.44
CA ARG A 70 -17.24 -11.07 38.85
C ARG A 70 -16.19 -10.24 38.08
N PRO A 71 -14.94 -10.74 38.02
CA PRO A 71 -13.74 -9.91 38.11
C PRO A 71 -13.34 -9.26 36.78
N VAL A 72 -12.58 -8.17 36.94
CA VAL A 72 -11.87 -7.38 35.92
C VAL A 72 -11.24 -8.31 34.87
N ARG A 73 -11.84 -8.33 33.68
CA ARG A 73 -11.38 -9.18 32.57
C ARG A 73 -10.08 -8.58 32.02
N ALA A 74 -8.98 -9.19 32.42
CA ALA A 74 -7.66 -9.03 31.84
C ALA A 74 -7.72 -9.04 30.31
N CYS A 75 -6.92 -8.15 29.70
CA CYS A 75 -6.38 -8.19 28.35
C CYS A 75 -7.14 -9.09 27.36
N ARG A 76 -8.13 -8.53 26.65
CA ARG A 76 -8.64 -9.14 25.43
C ARG A 76 -7.59 -8.95 24.33
N THR A 77 -6.54 -9.77 24.32
CA THR A 77 -5.80 -10.05 23.09
C THR A 77 -6.74 -10.83 22.20
N GLN A 78 -7.30 -10.16 21.19
CA GLN A 78 -7.96 -10.87 20.09
C GLN A 78 -6.89 -11.75 19.43
N PRO A 79 -7.02 -13.08 19.41
CA PRO A 79 -6.21 -13.88 18.51
C PRO A 79 -6.70 -13.52 17.10
N THR A 80 -5.97 -12.64 16.41
CA THR A 80 -6.07 -12.62 14.95
C THR A 80 -5.58 -13.97 14.49
N GLU A 81 -6.46 -14.73 13.84
CA GLU A 81 -6.27 -16.00 13.15
C GLU A 81 -5.14 -15.89 12.11
N ASN A 82 -3.91 -15.66 12.55
CA ASN A 82 -2.74 -15.75 11.71
C ASN A 82 -2.37 -17.23 11.68
N GLU A 83 -2.99 -17.99 10.77
CA GLU A 83 -2.56 -19.37 10.43
C GLU A 83 -1.18 -19.40 9.73
N SER A 84 -0.32 -18.42 10.03
CA SER A 84 1.03 -18.32 9.53
C SER A 84 1.96 -19.03 10.51
N THR A 85 2.66 -20.05 10.02
CA THR A 85 3.72 -20.72 10.80
C THR A 85 4.80 -19.71 11.23
N PRO A 86 5.53 -19.96 12.34
CA PRO A 86 6.59 -19.06 12.78
C PRO A 86 7.65 -18.78 11.70
N ILE A 87 7.95 -19.78 10.85
CA ILE A 87 8.87 -19.62 9.73
C ILE A 87 8.31 -18.70 8.64
N GLN A 88 7.01 -18.80 8.31
CA GLN A 88 6.39 -17.89 7.34
C GLN A 88 6.46 -16.44 7.83
N GLN A 89 6.14 -16.17 9.10
CA GLN A 89 6.23 -14.82 9.67
C GLN A 89 7.66 -14.24 9.60
N LEU A 90 8.67 -15.08 9.87
CA LEU A 90 10.08 -14.70 9.79
C LEU A 90 10.48 -14.39 8.34
N LEU A 91 10.11 -15.26 7.40
CA LEU A 91 10.43 -15.08 5.98
C LEU A 91 9.74 -13.85 5.40
N GLU A 92 8.48 -13.61 5.76
CA GLU A 92 7.79 -12.37 5.37
C GLU A 92 8.47 -11.13 5.95
N HIS A 93 8.95 -11.20 7.19
CA HIS A 93 9.70 -10.11 7.78
C HIS A 93 10.97 -9.83 6.97
N PHE A 94 11.76 -10.85 6.63
CA PHE A 94 12.95 -10.68 5.79
C PHE A 94 12.62 -10.19 4.39
N LEU A 95 11.57 -10.74 3.76
CA LEU A 95 11.11 -10.31 2.45
C LEU A 95 10.78 -8.81 2.45
N ARG A 96 10.09 -8.31 3.47
CA ARG A 96 9.81 -6.87 3.64
C ARG A 96 11.09 -6.05 3.80
N GLN A 97 12.08 -6.54 4.53
CA GLN A 97 13.36 -5.83 4.69
C GLN A 97 14.14 -5.77 3.37
N LEU A 98 14.14 -6.85 2.58
CA LEU A 98 14.78 -6.90 1.27
C LEU A 98 14.07 -6.00 0.25
N GLN A 99 12.73 -6.01 0.21
CA GLN A 99 11.96 -5.12 -0.66
C GLN A 99 12.21 -3.63 -0.37
N ARG A 100 12.42 -3.24 0.90
CA ARG A 100 12.79 -1.86 1.24
C ARG A 100 14.15 -1.44 0.66
N LYS A 101 15.01 -2.39 0.31
CA LYS A 101 16.29 -2.14 -0.38
C LYS A 101 16.15 -2.05 -1.90
N ASP A 102 14.99 -2.37 -2.44
CA ASP A 102 14.65 -2.22 -3.87
C ASP A 102 13.58 -1.13 -4.05
N PRO A 103 13.92 0.17 -3.89
CA PRO A 103 12.96 1.26 -4.00
C PRO A 103 12.39 1.44 -5.41
N HIS A 104 13.09 0.93 -6.43
CA HIS A 104 12.65 0.99 -7.83
C HIS A 104 11.78 -0.21 -8.24
N GLY A 105 11.80 -1.28 -7.45
CA GLY A 105 10.99 -2.47 -7.70
C GLY A 105 11.50 -3.31 -8.87
N PHE A 106 12.81 -3.32 -9.13
CA PHE A 106 13.39 -4.15 -10.20
C PHE A 106 13.15 -5.64 -10.00
N PHE A 107 13.06 -6.09 -8.74
CA PHE A 107 12.84 -7.49 -8.38
C PHE A 107 11.41 -7.74 -7.90
N ALA A 108 10.50 -6.78 -8.09
CA ALA A 108 9.13 -6.90 -7.56
C ALA A 108 8.29 -7.95 -8.29
N PHE A 109 8.54 -8.15 -9.60
CA PHE A 109 7.77 -9.03 -10.48
C PHE A 109 8.71 -9.82 -11.41
N PRO A 110 8.25 -10.94 -11.99
CA PRO A 110 9.03 -11.71 -12.94
C PRO A 110 9.50 -10.86 -14.13
N VAL A 111 10.76 -11.07 -14.53
CA VAL A 111 11.31 -10.45 -15.74
C VAL A 111 10.75 -11.16 -16.96
N THR A 112 10.39 -10.38 -17.99
CA THR A 112 9.88 -10.91 -19.26
C THR A 112 10.82 -10.55 -20.40
N ASP A 113 10.81 -11.36 -21.47
CA ASP A 113 11.63 -11.10 -22.65
C ASP A 113 11.28 -9.78 -23.36
N ALA A 114 10.10 -9.20 -23.10
CA ALA A 114 9.71 -7.90 -23.62
C ALA A 114 10.53 -6.75 -23.03
N ILE A 115 10.92 -6.84 -21.75
CA ILE A 115 11.73 -5.83 -21.07
C ILE A 115 13.23 -6.16 -21.09
N ALA A 116 13.57 -7.44 -21.21
CA ALA A 116 14.94 -7.93 -21.30
C ALA A 116 15.02 -9.02 -22.40
N PRO A 117 15.24 -8.63 -23.67
CA PRO A 117 15.30 -9.59 -24.76
C PRO A 117 16.35 -10.68 -24.54
N GLY A 118 15.93 -11.95 -24.62
CA GLY A 118 16.79 -13.11 -24.43
C GLY A 118 16.95 -13.58 -22.98
N TYR A 119 16.21 -12.99 -22.02
CA TYR A 119 16.28 -13.35 -20.60
C TYR A 119 15.97 -14.83 -20.35
N SER A 120 14.86 -15.33 -20.90
CA SER A 120 14.43 -16.73 -20.73
C SER A 120 15.43 -17.75 -21.29
N MET A 121 16.27 -17.34 -22.24
CA MET A 121 17.31 -18.20 -22.80
C MET A 121 18.50 -18.36 -21.84
N ILE A 122 18.81 -17.34 -21.07
CA ILE A 122 19.99 -17.28 -20.20
C ILE A 122 19.65 -17.75 -18.78
N ILE A 123 18.55 -17.25 -18.21
CA ILE A 123 18.15 -17.54 -16.83
C ILE A 123 17.18 -18.71 -16.80
N LYS A 124 17.66 -19.88 -16.36
CA LYS A 124 16.88 -21.13 -16.37
C LYS A 124 15.82 -21.22 -15.26
N HIS A 125 16.07 -20.55 -14.14
CA HIS A 125 15.19 -20.57 -12.96
C HIS A 125 14.95 -19.13 -12.49
N PRO A 126 13.99 -18.40 -13.10
CA PRO A 126 13.68 -17.03 -12.70
C PRO A 126 13.13 -16.99 -11.26
N MET A 127 13.36 -15.88 -10.58
CA MET A 127 12.83 -15.62 -9.24
C MET A 127 12.64 -14.11 -9.04
N ASP A 128 11.63 -13.75 -8.26
CA ASP A 128 11.26 -12.37 -7.94
C ASP A 128 10.52 -12.33 -6.59
N PHE A 129 10.29 -11.14 -6.05
CA PHE A 129 9.63 -10.96 -4.76
C PHE A 129 8.17 -11.40 -4.74
N ALA A 130 7.43 -11.31 -5.84
CA ALA A 130 6.04 -11.79 -5.88
C ALA A 130 6.01 -13.32 -5.81
N THR A 131 6.84 -13.99 -6.61
CA THR A 131 7.00 -15.45 -6.56
C THR A 131 7.46 -15.92 -5.18
N MET A 132 8.46 -15.29 -4.57
CA MET A 132 8.88 -15.65 -3.21
C MET A 132 7.76 -15.46 -2.18
N LYS A 133 6.93 -14.42 -2.32
CA LYS A 133 5.78 -14.20 -1.43
C LYS A 133 4.74 -15.32 -1.56
N GLU A 134 4.44 -15.76 -2.78
CA GLU A 134 3.52 -16.88 -3.04
C GLU A 134 4.05 -18.18 -2.43
N LYS A 135 5.35 -18.47 -2.62
CA LYS A 135 5.99 -19.65 -2.03
C LYS A 135 6.01 -19.64 -0.49
N ILE A 136 6.13 -18.46 0.13
CA ILE A 136 5.97 -18.31 1.58
C ILE A 136 4.53 -18.64 1.98
N ALA A 137 3.52 -18.07 1.30
CA ALA A 137 2.12 -18.34 1.60
C ALA A 137 1.76 -19.83 1.43
N ALA A 138 2.29 -20.48 0.40
CA ALA A 138 2.13 -21.92 0.14
C ALA A 138 2.97 -22.83 1.07
N ASN A 139 3.73 -22.26 2.02
CA ASN A 139 4.58 -22.97 2.96
C ASN A 139 5.62 -23.89 2.27
N GLU A 140 6.15 -23.45 1.13
CA GLU A 140 7.15 -24.22 0.35
C GLU A 140 8.56 -24.09 0.92
N TYR A 141 8.85 -23.01 1.66
CA TYR A 141 10.12 -22.83 2.34
C TYR A 141 10.14 -23.63 3.65
N LYS A 142 10.93 -24.70 3.69
CA LYS A 142 11.08 -25.56 4.88
C LYS A 142 12.20 -25.10 5.83
N SER A 143 13.15 -24.33 5.33
CA SER A 143 14.29 -23.78 6.07
C SER A 143 14.64 -22.38 5.56
N VAL A 144 15.41 -21.65 6.38
CA VAL A 144 16.00 -20.34 6.00
C VAL A 144 17.39 -20.51 5.38
N THR A 145 18.06 -21.63 5.65
CA THR A 145 19.40 -22.01 5.20
C THR A 145 19.36 -23.17 4.23
#